data_AF-A0A9P8FAZ0-F1
#
_entry.id   AF-A0A9P8FAZ0-F1
#
_cell.length_a   1.000
_cell.length_b   1.000
_cell.length_c   1.000
_cell.angle_alpha   90.00
_cell.angle_beta   90.00
_cell.angle_gamma   90.00
#
_symmetry.space_group_name_H-M   'P 1'
#
loop_
_entity.id
_entity.type
_entity.pdbx_description
1 polymer ?
#
loop_
_entity_poly.entity_id
_entity_poly.type
_entity_poly.pdbx_seq_one_letter_code
_entity_poly.pdbx_strand_id
1 'polypeptide(L)'
;MSISPPPLKRRRLGDNETEPITSPKNTPNEARFCVYSWNVNGIQPFVQKSIASFFQSKKPSSKRQTTEATTTASLRDFLRRHSWPTILCLQEVKINPSDEATKSAVRQAVRSTKEGEPDYEAHFCLPTDPHNARGFGKKVYGVCTIIRKSFVTKYQPIIRSVDWDLEGRFQIVEIEEPKLSIWNIYAVNGTDN
;
A
#
# COMPACT_ATOMS: atom_id res chain seq x y z
N MET A 1 22.16 11.30 38.02
CA MET A 1 21.59 10.70 36.79
C MET A 1 20.09 10.59 36.98
N SER A 2 19.30 11.50 36.42
CA SER A 2 17.83 11.49 36.56
C SER A 2 17.19 10.99 35.26
N ILE A 3 16.59 9.81 35.30
CA ILE A 3 15.80 9.25 34.21
C ILE A 3 14.41 9.92 34.27
N SER A 4 13.97 10.47 33.14
CA SER A 4 12.64 11.08 32.96
C SER A 4 11.55 10.02 33.14
N PRO A 5 10.44 10.30 33.84
CA PRO A 5 9.31 9.38 33.92
C PRO A 5 8.59 9.27 32.56
N PRO A 6 7.88 8.16 32.31
CA PRO A 6 7.19 7.91 31.03
C PRO A 6 6.00 8.87 30.83
N PRO A 7 5.57 9.11 29.58
CA PRO A 7 4.53 10.09 29.28
C PRO A 7 3.18 9.65 29.88
N LEU A 8 2.55 10.54 30.65
CA LEU A 8 1.19 10.35 31.15
C LEU A 8 0.18 10.35 30.00
N LYS A 9 -0.76 9.40 30.05
CA LYS A 9 -1.83 9.17 29.07
C LYS A 9 -2.45 10.47 28.57
N ARG A 10 -2.46 10.63 27.23
CA ARG A 10 -3.10 11.72 26.50
C ARG A 10 -4.59 11.82 26.88
N ARG A 11 -4.94 12.86 27.64
CA ARG A 11 -6.32 13.23 27.97
C ARG A 11 -6.95 13.92 26.75
N ARG A 12 -8.08 13.40 26.24
CA ARG A 12 -8.89 14.07 25.21
C ARG A 12 -9.56 15.29 25.85
N LEU A 13 -9.28 16.48 25.34
CA LEU A 13 -10.07 17.69 25.60
C LEU A 13 -11.30 17.67 24.70
N GLY A 14 -12.43 18.09 25.27
CA GLY A 14 -13.78 17.83 24.81
C GLY A 14 -14.20 18.53 23.51
N ASP A 15 -15.39 18.10 23.08
CA ASP A 15 -16.09 18.47 21.85
C ASP A 15 -16.23 19.99 21.69
N ASN A 16 -15.61 20.52 20.63
CA ASN A 16 -16.03 21.78 20.03
C ASN A 16 -16.97 21.46 18.87
N GLU A 17 -18.07 22.21 18.85
CA GLU A 17 -19.20 22.12 17.92
C GLU A 17 -18.76 21.83 16.48
N THR A 18 -19.28 20.73 15.93
CA THR A 18 -18.99 20.30 14.57
C THR A 18 -19.93 21.03 13.62
N GLU A 19 -19.45 22.15 13.06
CA GLU A 19 -19.92 22.64 11.76
C GLU A 19 -20.00 21.46 10.78
N PRO A 20 -21.04 21.33 9.94
CA PRO A 20 -21.17 20.21 9.02
C PRO A 20 -20.06 20.33 7.96
N ILE A 21 -18.93 19.67 8.22
CA ILE A 21 -17.86 19.46 7.25
C ILE A 21 -18.49 18.65 6.12
N THR A 22 -18.87 19.32 5.04
CA THR A 22 -19.05 18.67 3.75
C THR A 22 -17.74 17.95 3.47
N SER A 23 -17.74 16.63 3.62
CA SER A 23 -16.59 15.79 3.33
C SER A 23 -16.00 16.25 2.00
N PRO A 24 -14.75 16.72 1.95
CA PRO A 24 -14.17 17.15 0.69
C PRO A 24 -14.33 16.00 -0.28
N LYS A 25 -14.92 16.25 -1.45
CA LYS A 25 -14.88 15.28 -2.53
C LYS A 25 -13.41 14.90 -2.66
N ASN A 26 -13.08 13.64 -2.36
CA ASN A 26 -11.73 13.11 -2.50
C ASN A 26 -11.42 13.05 -3.99
N THR A 27 -11.20 14.21 -4.60
CA THR A 27 -10.72 14.35 -5.96
C THR A 27 -9.20 14.39 -5.91
N PRO A 28 -8.52 13.74 -6.85
CA PRO A 28 -7.07 13.85 -6.95
C PRO A 28 -6.66 15.31 -7.13
N ASN A 29 -5.76 15.81 -6.29
CA ASN A 29 -5.13 17.11 -6.53
C ASN A 29 -3.92 16.90 -7.47
N GLU A 30 -4.11 17.19 -8.76
CA GLU A 30 -3.07 17.06 -9.79
C GLU A 30 -1.93 18.09 -9.63
N ALA A 31 -2.13 19.17 -8.85
CA ALA A 31 -1.11 20.17 -8.58
C ALA A 31 -0.16 19.79 -7.44
N ARG A 32 -0.51 18.79 -6.61
CA ARG A 32 0.33 18.31 -5.51
C ARG A 32 0.98 16.99 -5.86
N PHE A 33 2.30 16.96 -5.68
CA PHE A 33 3.06 15.72 -5.69
C PHE A 33 3.03 15.10 -4.29
N CYS A 34 2.44 13.91 -4.15
CA CYS A 34 2.26 13.26 -2.86
C CYS A 34 2.77 11.81 -2.89
N VAL A 35 3.67 11.49 -1.96
CA VAL A 35 4.29 10.16 -1.83
C VAL A 35 4.03 9.63 -0.43
N TYR A 36 3.57 8.38 -0.34
CA TYR A 36 3.51 7.64 0.91
C TYR A 36 4.48 6.45 0.86
N SER A 37 5.06 6.12 2.01
CA SER A 37 5.86 4.91 2.19
C SER A 37 5.28 4.09 3.33
N TRP A 38 5.09 2.80 3.11
CA TRP A 38 4.43 1.92 4.06
C TRP A 38 4.96 0.49 4.01
N ASN A 39 5.52 0.04 5.12
CA ASN A 39 5.77 -1.37 5.35
C ASN A 39 4.46 -2.08 5.68
N VAL A 40 3.97 -2.90 4.75
CA VAL A 40 2.68 -3.61 4.87
C VAL A 40 2.77 -4.93 5.60
N ASN A 41 3.98 -5.43 5.87
CA ASN A 41 4.23 -6.73 6.48
C ASN A 41 3.36 -7.85 5.86
N GLY A 42 3.46 -7.98 4.53
CA GLY A 42 2.72 -8.94 3.73
C GLY A 42 1.50 -8.34 3.04
N ILE A 43 1.41 -8.52 1.72
CA ILE A 43 0.33 -7.92 0.91
C ILE A 43 -1.01 -8.65 1.02
N GLN A 44 -1.01 -9.89 1.54
CA GLN A 44 -2.14 -10.81 1.52
C GLN A 44 -3.45 -10.21 2.08
N PRO A 45 -3.47 -9.49 3.22
CA PRO A 45 -4.69 -8.92 3.76
C PRO A 45 -5.40 -7.93 2.83
N PHE A 46 -4.69 -7.37 1.85
CA PHE A 46 -5.23 -6.35 0.93
C PHE A 46 -5.71 -6.90 -0.41
N VAL A 47 -5.41 -8.17 -0.71
CA VAL A 47 -5.71 -8.79 -2.01
C VAL A 47 -6.53 -10.07 -1.89
N GLN A 48 -6.52 -10.72 -0.72
CA GLN A 48 -7.35 -11.88 -0.47
C GLN A 48 -8.75 -11.48 -0.02
N LYS A 49 -9.76 -12.17 -0.55
CA LYS A 49 -11.11 -12.14 0.02
C LYS A 49 -11.05 -12.74 1.43
N SER A 50 -11.72 -12.14 2.40
CA SER A 50 -11.76 -12.70 3.75
C SER A 50 -12.31 -14.13 3.69
N ILE A 51 -11.71 -15.04 4.46
CA ILE A 51 -12.19 -16.43 4.56
C ILE A 51 -13.67 -16.48 4.96
N ALA A 52 -14.13 -15.52 5.77
CA ALA A 52 -15.53 -15.36 6.16
C ALA A 52 -16.49 -15.19 4.96
N SER A 53 -16.02 -14.67 3.81
CA SER A 53 -16.84 -14.56 2.60
C SER A 53 -17.24 -15.92 2.01
N PHE A 54 -16.47 -16.98 2.26
CA PHE A 54 -16.80 -18.34 1.83
C PHE A 54 -17.82 -19.03 2.74
N PHE A 55 -18.01 -18.53 3.96
CA PHE A 55 -18.96 -19.07 4.94
C PHE A 55 -20.28 -18.29 4.99
N GLN A 56 -20.54 -17.39 4.02
CA GLN A 56 -21.84 -16.73 3.90
C GLN A 56 -22.91 -17.73 3.44
N SER A 57 -23.53 -18.41 4.40
CA SER A 57 -24.71 -19.24 4.17
C SER A 57 -25.82 -18.40 3.53
N LYS A 58 -26.34 -18.81 2.36
CA LYS A 58 -27.54 -18.23 1.74
C LYS A 58 -28.68 -18.25 2.77
N LYS A 59 -28.96 -17.12 3.43
CA LYS A 59 -30.13 -17.00 4.31
C LYS A 59 -31.21 -16.12 3.67
N PRO A 60 -32.50 -16.47 3.85
CA PRO A 60 -33.60 -15.75 3.25
C PRO A 60 -33.79 -14.38 3.88
N SER A 61 -34.29 -13.45 3.08
CA SER A 61 -34.63 -12.07 3.43
C SER A 61 -35.41 -11.97 4.74
N SER A 62 -34.77 -11.51 5.82
CA SER A 62 -35.48 -10.76 6.88
C SER A 62 -34.54 -9.97 7.78
N LYS A 63 -34.91 -8.67 7.92
CA LYS A 63 -34.65 -7.70 8.99
C LYS A 63 -33.21 -7.45 9.46
N ARG A 64 -32.77 -6.21 9.13
CA ARG A 64 -31.80 -5.33 9.82
C ARG A 64 -31.18 -5.93 11.09
N GLN A 65 -30.06 -6.62 10.93
CA GLN A 65 -29.02 -6.66 11.94
C GLN A 65 -27.88 -5.77 11.44
N THR A 66 -27.54 -4.77 12.25
CA THR A 66 -26.28 -4.01 12.18
C THR A 66 -25.13 -5.00 12.34
N THR A 67 -24.73 -5.64 11.26
CA THR A 67 -23.47 -6.36 11.20
C THR A 67 -22.37 -5.33 11.23
N GLU A 68 -21.54 -5.36 12.27
CA GLU A 68 -20.20 -4.80 12.20
C GLU A 68 -19.54 -5.46 10.99
N ALA A 69 -19.57 -4.76 9.85
CA ALA A 69 -18.89 -5.20 8.66
C ALA A 69 -17.41 -5.25 9.04
N THR A 70 -16.86 -6.45 9.23
CA THR A 70 -15.43 -6.66 9.37
C THR A 70 -14.77 -5.99 8.17
N THR A 71 -14.22 -4.80 8.37
CA THR A 71 -13.64 -3.99 7.30
C THR A 71 -12.41 -4.74 6.80
N THR A 72 -12.52 -5.35 5.63
CA THR A 72 -11.37 -5.98 4.98
C THR A 72 -10.38 -4.89 4.62
N ALA A 73 -9.11 -5.11 4.96
CA ALA A 73 -8.05 -4.18 4.58
C ALA A 73 -8.03 -4.04 3.06
N SER A 74 -7.90 -2.80 2.56
CA SER A 74 -8.05 -2.49 1.13
C SER A 74 -7.05 -1.42 0.71
N LEU A 75 -6.22 -1.73 -0.29
CA LEU A 75 -5.33 -0.73 -0.90
C LEU A 75 -6.13 0.44 -1.46
N ARG A 76 -7.29 0.17 -2.06
CA ARG A 76 -8.15 1.21 -2.64
C ARG A 76 -8.68 2.17 -1.57
N ASP A 77 -9.06 1.65 -0.42
CA ASP A 77 -9.56 2.48 0.69
C ASP A 77 -8.44 3.29 1.32
N PHE A 78 -7.20 2.78 1.34
CA PHE A 78 -6.03 3.59 1.66
C PHE A 78 -5.89 4.74 0.66
N LEU A 79 -5.79 4.44 -0.64
CA LEU A 79 -5.62 5.46 -1.69
C LEU A 79 -6.72 6.55 -1.61
N ARG A 80 -7.98 6.15 -1.39
CA ARG A 80 -9.09 7.09 -1.24
C ARG A 80 -8.98 7.99 -0.01
N ARG A 81 -8.69 7.41 1.16
CA ARG A 81 -8.58 8.16 2.43
C ARG A 81 -7.40 9.14 2.44
N HIS A 82 -6.38 8.87 1.63
CA HIS A 82 -5.21 9.73 1.45
C HIS A 82 -5.32 10.64 0.21
N SER A 83 -6.55 10.89 -0.26
CA SER A 83 -6.84 11.81 -1.38
C SER A 83 -6.08 11.48 -2.67
N TRP A 84 -5.94 10.19 -2.98
CA TRP A 84 -5.33 9.66 -4.20
C TRP A 84 -3.89 10.14 -4.41
N PRO A 85 -2.93 9.68 -3.59
CA PRO A 85 -1.54 10.10 -3.69
C PRO A 85 -0.95 9.78 -5.06
N THR A 86 0.11 10.50 -5.44
CA THR A 86 0.80 10.29 -6.71
C THR A 86 1.53 8.94 -6.73
N ILE A 87 2.22 8.62 -5.63
CA ILE A 87 2.99 7.39 -5.47
C ILE A 87 2.73 6.79 -4.07
N LEU A 88 2.59 5.47 -4.02
CA LEU A 88 2.57 4.67 -2.80
C LEU A 88 3.66 3.59 -2.89
N CYS A 89 4.67 3.72 -2.03
CA CYS A 89 5.76 2.78 -1.85
C CYS A 89 5.39 1.75 -0.78
N LEU A 90 5.33 0.47 -1.14
CA LEU A 90 5.07 -0.63 -0.23
C LEU A 90 6.35 -1.44 0.02
N GLN A 91 6.65 -1.71 1.30
CA GLN A 91 7.73 -2.60 1.73
C GLN A 91 7.19 -3.89 2.37
N GLU A 92 8.03 -4.93 2.39
CA GLU A 92 7.68 -6.27 2.87
C GLU A 92 6.42 -6.83 2.19
N VAL A 93 6.32 -6.72 0.86
CA VAL A 93 5.12 -7.22 0.16
C VAL A 93 5.00 -8.74 0.24
N LYS A 94 6.11 -9.47 0.43
CA LYS A 94 6.17 -10.93 0.63
C LYS A 94 5.49 -11.69 -0.51
N ILE A 95 5.75 -11.27 -1.74
CA ILE A 95 5.24 -11.90 -2.96
C ILE A 95 6.37 -12.75 -3.55
N ASN A 96 6.07 -14.00 -3.88
CA ASN A 96 7.01 -14.85 -4.59
C ASN A 96 7.14 -14.36 -6.05
N PRO A 97 8.35 -14.26 -6.64
CA PRO A 97 8.54 -13.79 -8.02
C PRO A 97 7.76 -14.55 -9.08
N SER A 98 7.40 -15.81 -8.84
CA SER A 98 6.60 -16.62 -9.77
C SER A 98 5.09 -16.58 -9.48
N ASP A 99 4.66 -15.88 -8.42
CA ASP A 99 3.25 -15.78 -8.02
C ASP A 99 2.52 -14.68 -8.80
N GLU A 100 2.24 -14.96 -10.08
CA GLU A 100 1.51 -14.04 -10.96
C GLU A 100 0.07 -13.79 -10.49
N ALA A 101 -0.54 -14.74 -9.77
CA ALA A 101 -1.88 -14.58 -9.22
C ALA A 101 -1.92 -13.44 -8.19
N THR A 102 -0.99 -13.43 -7.24
CA THR A 102 -0.90 -12.36 -6.24
C THR A 102 -0.54 -11.02 -6.89
N LYS A 103 0.40 -10.98 -7.84
CA LYS A 103 0.73 -9.74 -8.58
C LYS A 103 -0.49 -9.19 -9.31
N SER A 104 -1.25 -10.06 -9.99
CA SER A 104 -2.49 -9.69 -10.67
C SER A 104 -3.54 -9.16 -9.69
N ALA A 105 -3.69 -9.79 -8.53
CA ALA A 105 -4.61 -9.35 -7.50
C ALA A 105 -4.25 -7.96 -6.94
N VAL A 106 -2.95 -7.66 -6.74
CA VAL A 106 -2.49 -6.30 -6.36
C VAL A 106 -2.85 -5.29 -7.45
N ARG A 107 -2.56 -5.59 -8.72
CA ARG A 107 -2.93 -4.72 -9.85
C ARG A 107 -4.44 -4.47 -9.88
N GLN A 108 -5.25 -5.50 -9.63
CA GLN A 108 -6.71 -5.37 -9.58
C GLN A 108 -7.19 -4.56 -8.37
N ALA A 109 -6.53 -4.69 -7.21
CA ALA A 109 -6.91 -3.99 -5.98
C ALA A 109 -6.71 -2.47 -6.06
N VAL A 110 -5.84 -2.00 -6.96
CA VAL A 110 -5.58 -0.56 -7.16
C VAL A 110 -6.34 0.03 -8.35
N ARG A 111 -7.03 -0.79 -9.14
CA ARG A 111 -7.81 -0.32 -10.30
C ARG A 111 -8.96 0.59 -9.90
N SER A 112 -9.32 1.51 -10.78
CA SER A 112 -10.53 2.32 -10.59
C SER A 112 -11.78 1.46 -10.61
N THR A 113 -12.69 1.74 -9.67
CA THR A 113 -13.98 1.02 -9.54
C THR A 113 -15.19 1.92 -9.79
N LYS A 114 -14.97 3.24 -9.78
CA LYS A 114 -16.00 4.27 -9.92
C LYS A 114 -15.49 5.34 -10.86
N GLU A 115 -16.42 5.93 -11.60
CA GLU A 115 -16.14 7.09 -12.43
C GLU A 115 -15.58 8.24 -11.60
N GLY A 116 -14.58 8.94 -12.16
CA GLY A 116 -13.89 10.04 -11.49
C GLY A 116 -12.81 9.64 -10.47
N GLU A 117 -12.66 8.35 -10.13
CA GLU A 117 -11.51 7.91 -9.32
C GLU A 117 -10.28 7.60 -10.20
N PRO A 118 -9.06 7.97 -9.78
CA PRO A 118 -7.85 7.67 -10.54
C PRO A 118 -7.56 6.18 -10.64
N ASP A 119 -6.93 5.79 -11.74
CA ASP A 119 -6.36 4.46 -11.92
C ASP A 119 -4.86 4.45 -11.59
N TYR A 120 -4.33 3.28 -11.26
CA TYR A 120 -2.94 3.11 -10.81
C TYR A 120 -2.25 1.93 -11.49
N GLU A 121 -0.93 2.01 -11.60
CA GLU A 121 -0.05 0.92 -12.02
C GLU A 121 0.76 0.43 -10.83
N ALA A 122 1.01 -0.88 -10.77
CA ALA A 122 1.79 -1.50 -9.71
C ALA A 122 3.05 -2.14 -10.31
N HIS A 123 4.21 -1.69 -9.85
CA HIS A 123 5.52 -2.17 -10.26
C HIS A 123 6.17 -2.93 -9.10
N PHE A 124 6.78 -4.07 -9.38
CA PHE A 124 7.31 -4.95 -8.36
C PHE A 124 8.82 -5.09 -8.50
N CYS A 125 9.52 -5.09 -7.37
CA CYS A 125 10.90 -5.57 -7.27
C CYS A 125 10.87 -6.68 -6.21
N LEU A 126 11.09 -7.92 -6.64
CA LEU A 126 10.91 -9.12 -5.82
C LEU A 126 12.22 -9.89 -5.73
N PRO A 127 12.46 -10.64 -4.64
CA PRO A 127 13.73 -11.35 -4.45
C PRO A 127 14.03 -12.33 -5.57
N THR A 128 15.19 -12.26 -6.20
CA THR A 128 15.64 -13.21 -7.22
C THR A 128 16.65 -14.22 -6.67
N ASP A 129 17.18 -14.00 -5.47
CA ASP A 129 18.15 -14.88 -4.82
C ASP A 129 17.55 -16.25 -4.43
N PRO A 130 17.94 -17.37 -5.06
CA PRO A 130 17.41 -18.69 -4.71
C PRO A 130 17.98 -19.25 -3.39
N HIS A 131 19.07 -18.69 -2.87
CA HIS A 131 19.78 -19.15 -1.69
C HIS A 131 19.42 -18.35 -0.44
N ASN A 132 19.30 -17.03 -0.54
CA ASN A 132 19.07 -16.15 0.63
C ASN A 132 17.59 -15.76 0.82
N ALA A 133 16.76 -15.78 -0.23
CA ALA A 133 15.32 -15.52 -0.11
C ALA A 133 14.52 -16.76 0.34
N ARG A 134 14.93 -17.40 1.46
CA ARG A 134 14.40 -18.69 1.96
C ARG A 134 13.34 -18.61 3.07
N GLY A 135 12.71 -17.47 3.30
CA GLY A 135 11.51 -17.40 4.16
C GLY A 135 10.41 -18.35 3.66
N PHE A 136 9.43 -18.67 4.51
CA PHE A 136 8.37 -19.65 4.20
C PHE A 136 7.80 -19.46 2.77
N GLY A 137 8.07 -20.42 1.87
CA GLY A 137 7.63 -20.38 0.46
C GLY A 137 8.34 -19.36 -0.46
N LYS A 138 9.56 -18.94 -0.13
CA LYS A 138 10.34 -17.86 -0.80
C LYS A 138 9.71 -16.46 -0.68
N LYS A 139 8.85 -16.25 0.32
CA LYS A 139 8.14 -14.99 0.59
C LYS A 139 8.79 -14.26 1.75
N VAL A 140 9.88 -13.55 1.49
CA VAL A 140 10.68 -12.91 2.56
C VAL A 140 10.57 -11.40 2.51
N TYR A 141 10.96 -10.83 1.37
CA TYR A 141 11.09 -9.40 1.18
C TYR A 141 10.29 -8.98 -0.05
N GLY A 142 10.81 -8.01 -0.80
CA GLY A 142 10.16 -7.41 -1.94
C GLY A 142 9.57 -6.05 -1.61
N VAL A 143 9.64 -5.17 -2.59
CA VAL A 143 8.96 -3.87 -2.60
C VAL A 143 8.00 -3.78 -3.78
N CYS A 144 6.96 -2.98 -3.63
CA CYS A 144 6.05 -2.64 -4.72
C CYS A 144 5.81 -1.14 -4.73
N THR A 145 5.95 -0.51 -5.88
CA THR A 145 5.62 0.90 -6.08
C THR A 145 4.36 1.02 -6.90
N ILE A 146 3.35 1.68 -6.33
CA ILE A 146 2.05 1.93 -6.95
C ILE A 146 2.04 3.40 -7.41
N ILE A 147 1.84 3.65 -8.70
CA ILE A 147 1.96 4.98 -9.33
C ILE A 147 0.64 5.35 -10.00
N ARG A 148 0.16 6.57 -9.79
CA ARG A 148 -1.06 7.07 -10.43
C ARG A 148 -0.87 7.14 -11.95
N LYS A 149 -1.80 6.60 -12.73
CA LYS A 149 -1.65 6.55 -14.20
C LYS A 149 -1.51 7.92 -14.86
N SER A 150 -2.22 8.94 -14.38
CA SER A 150 -2.06 10.31 -14.90
C SER A 150 -0.62 10.82 -14.76
N PHE A 151 0.07 10.42 -13.70
CA PHE A 151 1.48 10.72 -13.50
C PHE A 151 2.38 9.94 -14.47
N VAL A 152 2.13 8.64 -14.64
CA VAL A 152 2.87 7.79 -15.59
C VAL A 152 2.74 8.34 -17.02
N THR A 153 1.53 8.65 -17.46
CA THR A 153 1.28 9.20 -18.80
C THR A 153 1.97 10.54 -19.02
N LYS A 154 1.93 11.43 -18.01
CA LYS A 154 2.49 12.78 -18.15
C LYS A 154 4.02 12.78 -18.13
N TYR A 155 4.63 12.01 -17.23
CA TYR A 155 6.05 12.11 -16.92
C TYR A 155 6.89 10.93 -17.42
N GLN A 156 6.24 9.84 -17.85
CA GLN A 156 6.90 8.65 -18.39
C GLN A 156 8.10 8.19 -17.55
N PRO A 157 7.91 7.96 -16.23
CA PRO A 157 9.02 7.65 -15.35
C PRO A 157 9.68 6.33 -15.74
N ILE A 158 11.01 6.25 -15.55
CA ILE A 158 11.76 5.00 -15.69
C ILE A 158 11.70 4.28 -14.34
N ILE A 159 11.14 3.07 -14.33
CA ILE A 159 11.11 2.21 -13.14
C ILE A 159 12.11 1.08 -13.33
N ARG A 160 13.10 1.01 -12.43
CA ARG A 160 14.16 0.00 -12.50
C ARG A 160 14.51 -0.58 -11.14
N SER A 161 15.02 -1.80 -11.16
CA SER A 161 15.75 -2.40 -10.04
C SER A 161 17.24 -2.08 -10.15
N VAL A 162 18.00 -2.52 -9.16
CA VAL A 162 19.47 -2.52 -9.17
C VAL A 162 19.98 -3.95 -9.30
N ASP A 163 21.18 -4.12 -9.85
CA ASP A 163 21.79 -5.43 -10.11
C ASP A 163 22.40 -6.07 -8.86
N TRP A 164 22.89 -5.26 -7.93
CA TRP A 164 23.50 -5.71 -6.68
C TRP A 164 22.49 -6.16 -5.61
N ASP A 165 21.20 -5.91 -5.80
CA ASP A 165 20.15 -6.31 -4.86
C ASP A 165 19.36 -7.52 -5.38
N LEU A 166 19.79 -8.71 -4.95
CA LEU A 166 19.09 -9.96 -5.26
C LEU A 166 17.90 -10.21 -4.30
N GLU A 167 17.74 -9.40 -3.26
CA GLU A 167 16.67 -9.56 -2.26
C GLU A 167 15.41 -8.74 -2.61
N GLY A 168 15.45 -7.92 -3.66
CA GLY A 168 14.31 -7.14 -4.13
C GLY A 168 13.87 -6.04 -3.15
N ARG A 169 14.83 -5.45 -2.44
CA ARG A 169 14.67 -4.38 -1.46
C ARG A 169 14.73 -2.98 -2.06
N PHE A 170 15.26 -2.81 -3.27
CA PHE A 170 15.50 -1.52 -3.91
C PHE A 170 14.79 -1.40 -5.25
N GLN A 171 13.84 -0.46 -5.33
CA GLN A 171 13.22 -0.05 -6.59
C GLN A 171 13.33 1.46 -6.75
N ILE A 172 13.71 1.89 -7.96
CA ILE A 172 13.97 3.29 -8.27
C ILE A 172 12.95 3.73 -9.33
N VAL A 173 12.34 4.89 -9.10
CA VAL A 173 11.50 5.61 -10.05
C VAL A 173 12.22 6.91 -10.40
N GLU A 174 12.63 7.06 -11.66
CA GLU A 174 13.37 8.22 -12.16
C GLU A 174 12.48 9.03 -13.10
N ILE A 175 12.49 10.35 -12.92
CA ILE A 175 11.72 11.31 -13.70
C ILE A 175 12.70 12.36 -14.21
N GLU A 176 12.65 12.65 -15.52
CA GLU A 176 13.57 13.59 -16.16
C GLU A 176 13.15 15.05 -15.95
N GLU A 177 11.85 15.35 -16.04
CA GLU A 177 11.30 16.69 -15.85
C GLU A 177 10.02 16.65 -15.00
N PRO A 178 10.07 17.00 -13.70
CA PRO A 178 11.24 17.52 -12.98
C PRO A 178 12.31 16.43 -12.75
N LYS A 179 13.58 16.82 -12.68
CA LYS A 179 14.69 15.93 -12.31
C LYS A 179 14.51 15.42 -10.89
N LEU A 180 13.90 14.25 -10.75
CA LEU A 180 13.52 13.65 -9.48
C LEU A 180 13.75 12.14 -9.53
N SER A 181 14.28 11.60 -8.43
CA SER A 181 14.42 10.16 -8.23
C SER A 181 13.80 9.76 -6.91
N ILE A 182 13.01 8.69 -6.92
CA ILE A 182 12.31 8.16 -5.74
C ILE A 182 12.72 6.71 -5.55
N TRP A 183 13.19 6.41 -4.34
CA TRP A 183 13.74 5.12 -3.99
C TRP A 183 12.81 4.46 -2.98
N ASN A 184 12.14 3.38 -3.41
CA ASN A 184 11.39 2.52 -2.52
C ASN A 184 12.36 1.47 -1.95
N ILE A 185 12.69 1.63 -0.67
CA ILE A 185 13.75 0.87 -0.01
C ILE A 185 13.19 0.12 1.20
N TYR A 186 13.53 -1.17 1.30
CA TYR A 186 13.42 -1.95 2.53
C TYR A 186 14.81 -2.34 3.05
N ALA A 187 15.40 -1.43 3.83
CA ALA A 187 16.75 -1.62 4.37
C ALA A 187 16.83 -2.79 5.35
N VAL A 188 18.04 -3.32 5.53
CA VAL A 188 18.30 -4.41 6.49
C VAL A 188 18.08 -3.90 7.90
N ASN A 189 17.30 -4.63 8.71
CA ASN A 189 17.19 -4.36 10.13
C ASN A 189 18.54 -4.69 10.77
N GLY A 190 19.13 -3.74 11.51
CA GLY A 190 20.43 -3.89 12.18
C GLY A 190 20.41 -4.84 13.39
N THR A 191 19.70 -5.96 13.27
CA THR A 191 19.77 -7.05 14.23
C THR A 191 20.81 -8.03 13.72
N ASP A 192 21.94 -8.12 14.41
CA ASP A 192 22.94 -9.15 14.17
C ASP A 192 22.27 -10.53 14.27
N ASN A 193 22.49 -11.38 13.26
CA ASN A 193 22.15 -12.81 13.30
C ASN A 193 23.35 -13.61 13.78
#